data_AF-A0A3F2RMA3-F1
#
_entry.id   AF-A0A3F2RMA3-F1
#
_cell.length_a   1.000
_cell.length_b   1.000
_cell.length_c   1.000
_cell.angle_alpha   90.00
_cell.angle_beta   90.00
_cell.angle_gamma   90.00
#
_symmetry.space_group_name_H-M   'P 1'
#
loop_
_entity.id
_entity.type
_entity.pdbx_description
1 polymer ?
#
loop_
_entity_poly.entity_id
_entity_poly.type
_entity_poly.pdbx_seq_one_letter_code
_entity_poly.pdbx_strand_id
1 'polypeptide(L)'
;MAQARLEIALQLFTPVQETAAQLAAQSTSKPVVALSLPEETGRKQQREQQKLLLPLVFLFRSRDDVTLVHSTSSDVETPSFTVFKAGTEAATLTTEGSLKERVLKLVDQIGWSPDCPSETDLHNYLSPINVDELLDDVSAFTASTGQRDYVANAANVSSIIWNAFVEAERPINWAGFYFVRPLANPKETDHSQILILGPFMGKPACSRIRFESGVCGASARTKSVQRITDVHEFPGHIACDGASESELVVPVFSKQGEVIALIDLDCPQKNGFSVEDERTFVEVARLISEASDWDNINLPYTQP
;
A
#
# COMPACT_ATOMS: atom_id res chain seq x y z
N MET A 1 11.59 -10.30 4.50
CA MET A 1 11.12 -9.12 3.73
C MET A 1 11.40 -7.80 4.45
N ALA A 2 11.18 -7.69 5.76
CA ALA A 2 11.43 -6.46 6.54
C ALA A 2 12.80 -5.78 6.35
N GLN A 3 13.88 -6.55 6.18
CA GLN A 3 15.21 -6.01 5.90
C GLN A 3 15.26 -5.28 4.53
N ALA A 4 14.66 -5.87 3.49
CA ALA A 4 14.58 -5.26 2.17
C ALA A 4 13.72 -3.99 2.19
N ARG A 5 12.62 -3.96 2.97
CA ARG A 5 11.80 -2.76 3.16
C ARG A 5 12.57 -1.65 3.88
N LEU A 6 13.36 -2.00 4.89
CA LEU A 6 14.25 -1.06 5.57
C LEU A 6 15.28 -0.47 4.59
N GLU A 7 15.89 -1.31 3.75
CA GLU A 7 16.85 -0.87 2.73
C GLU A 7 16.19 0.08 1.71
N ILE A 8 14.99 -0.22 1.23
CA ILE A 8 14.22 0.67 0.34
C ILE A 8 13.88 1.98 1.06
N ALA A 9 13.48 1.94 2.33
CA ALA A 9 13.19 3.13 3.12
C ALA A 9 14.43 4.02 3.29
N LEU A 10 15.60 3.42 3.51
CA LEU A 10 16.87 4.14 3.63
C LEU A 10 17.29 4.82 2.32
N GLN A 11 16.89 4.30 1.16
CA GLN A 11 17.15 4.95 -0.14
C GLN A 11 16.48 6.32 -0.30
N LEU A 12 15.50 6.67 0.55
CA LEU A 12 14.93 8.02 0.60
C LEU A 12 15.91 9.05 1.17
N PHE A 13 16.94 8.60 1.90
CA PHE A 13 17.90 9.44 2.60
C PHE A 13 19.26 9.38 1.91
N THR A 14 19.93 10.52 1.78
CA THR A 14 21.29 10.57 1.24
C THR A 14 22.31 10.31 2.35
N PRO A 15 23.28 9.40 2.19
CA PRO A 15 24.33 9.18 3.19
C PRO A 15 25.27 10.40 3.28
N VAL A 16 25.54 10.86 4.51
CA VAL A 16 26.44 11.99 4.79
C VAL A 16 27.38 11.73 5.96
N GLN A 17 28.52 12.43 5.99
CA GLN A 17 29.46 12.49 7.12
C GLN A 17 29.57 13.94 7.63
N GLU A 18 28.44 14.50 8.04
CA GLU A 18 28.33 15.89 8.45
C GLU A 18 27.94 16.00 9.93
N THR A 19 28.53 16.96 10.63
CA THR A 19 28.20 17.27 12.02
C THR A 19 26.85 17.97 12.13
N ALA A 20 26.23 17.95 13.31
CA ALA A 20 24.99 18.67 13.58
C ALA A 20 25.09 20.16 13.22
N ALA A 21 26.24 20.81 13.45
CA ALA A 21 26.45 22.21 13.08
C ALA A 21 26.43 22.44 11.55
N GLN A 22 26.98 21.50 10.77
CA GLN A 22 26.95 21.56 9.30
C GLN A 22 25.53 21.33 8.76
N LEU A 23 24.81 20.35 9.31
CA LEU A 23 23.42 20.07 8.94
C LEU A 23 22.49 21.25 9.30
N ALA A 24 22.71 21.86 10.46
CA ALA A 24 22.01 23.07 10.87
C ALA A 24 22.24 24.22 9.88
N ALA A 25 23.48 24.48 9.47
CA ALA A 25 23.81 25.52 8.49
C ALA A 25 23.13 25.30 7.11
N GLN A 26 22.93 24.05 6.70
CA GLN A 26 22.22 23.69 5.47
C GLN A 26 20.70 23.90 5.54
N SER A 27 20.13 23.93 6.74
CA SER A 27 18.68 24.03 6.98
C SER A 27 18.09 25.44 6.81
N THR A 28 18.85 26.37 6.23
CA THR A 28 18.46 27.77 6.05
C THR A 28 17.43 27.98 4.94
N SER A 29 17.50 27.18 3.88
CA SER A 29 16.59 27.24 2.74
C SER A 29 15.37 26.32 2.90
N LYS A 30 15.63 25.07 3.28
CA LYS A 30 14.61 24.06 3.60
C LYS A 30 15.02 23.22 4.80
N PRO A 31 14.07 22.65 5.56
CA PRO A 31 14.39 21.78 6.69
C PRO A 31 15.27 20.59 6.27
N VAL A 32 16.18 20.20 7.15
CA VAL A 32 16.99 18.97 7.00
C VAL A 32 16.50 17.96 8.02
N VAL A 33 16.05 16.79 7.57
CA VAL A 33 15.73 15.64 8.43
C VAL A 33 16.91 14.67 8.36
N ALA A 34 17.60 14.53 9.50
CA ALA A 34 18.75 13.66 9.65
C ALA A 34 18.37 12.40 10.41
N LEU A 35 18.50 11.24 9.75
CA LEU A 35 18.37 9.93 10.36
C LEU A 35 19.73 9.46 10.88
N SER A 36 19.90 9.41 12.20
CA SER A 36 21.12 8.90 12.84
C SER A 36 20.98 7.41 13.11
N LEU A 37 21.95 6.61 12.67
CA LEU A 37 21.92 5.14 12.77
C LEU A 37 23.19 4.61 13.47
N PRO A 38 23.08 3.50 14.24
CA PRO A 38 24.24 2.77 14.75
C PRO A 38 25.05 2.12 13.60
N GLU A 39 26.38 2.07 13.72
CA GLU A 39 27.28 1.35 12.79
C GLU A 39 27.08 -0.17 12.81
N GLU A 40 26.99 -0.78 13.99
CA GLU A 40 26.78 -2.22 14.14
C GLU A 40 25.29 -2.55 14.34
N THR A 41 24.70 -3.21 13.36
CA THR A 41 23.30 -3.61 13.42
C THR A 41 23.15 -5.05 13.91
N GLY A 42 23.31 -5.27 15.22
CA GLY A 42 22.77 -6.48 15.85
C GLY A 42 21.25 -6.58 15.65
N ARG A 43 20.65 -7.76 15.88
CA ARG A 43 19.20 -7.98 15.71
C ARG A 43 18.33 -6.98 16.50
N LYS A 44 18.82 -6.51 17.65
CA LYS A 44 18.12 -5.51 18.48
C LYS A 44 18.11 -4.14 17.77
N GLN A 45 19.25 -3.68 17.30
CA GLN A 45 19.40 -2.41 16.60
C GLN A 45 18.58 -2.38 15.30
N GLN A 46 18.57 -3.47 14.52
CA GLN A 46 17.74 -3.59 13.32
C GLN A 46 16.24 -3.43 13.64
N ARG A 47 15.77 -4.06 14.72
CA ARG A 47 14.38 -3.93 15.17
C ARG A 47 14.03 -2.51 15.57
N GLU A 48 14.91 -1.81 16.29
CA GLU A 48 14.67 -0.41 16.65
C GLU A 48 14.68 0.52 15.43
N GLN A 49 15.56 0.28 14.46
CA GLN A 49 15.55 1.00 13.18
C GLN A 49 14.23 0.80 12.43
N GLN A 50 13.75 -0.43 12.35
CA GLN A 50 12.47 -0.76 11.71
C GLN A 50 11.30 -0.05 12.42
N LYS A 51 11.23 -0.10 13.75
CA LYS A 51 10.19 0.59 14.55
C LYS A 51 10.22 2.10 14.42
N LEU A 52 11.40 2.67 14.19
CA LEU A 52 11.55 4.11 13.99
C LEU A 52 11.13 4.51 12.58
N LEU A 53 11.79 3.94 11.58
CA LEU A 53 11.74 4.43 10.20
C LEU A 53 10.47 3.98 9.46
N LEU A 54 10.13 2.69 9.49
CA LEU A 54 9.06 2.16 8.64
C LEU A 54 7.70 2.83 8.87
N PRO A 55 7.24 3.06 10.13
CA PRO A 55 5.98 3.74 10.38
C PRO A 55 5.96 5.21 9.94
N LEU A 56 7.12 5.83 9.68
CA LEU A 56 7.25 7.26 9.36
C LEU A 56 7.62 7.51 7.90
N VAL A 57 7.95 6.46 7.12
CA VAL A 57 8.38 6.56 5.72
C VAL A 57 7.45 7.41 4.86
N PHE A 58 6.13 7.31 5.07
CA PHE A 58 5.14 8.06 4.29
C PHE A 58 5.31 9.58 4.38
N LEU A 59 5.91 10.10 5.46
CA LEU A 59 6.16 11.54 5.62
C LEU A 59 7.27 12.06 4.69
N PHE A 60 8.13 11.18 4.19
CA PHE A 60 9.37 11.55 3.51
C PHE A 60 9.32 11.31 2.00
N ARG A 61 8.36 10.54 1.50
CA ARG A 61 8.26 10.19 0.07
C ARG A 61 7.84 11.39 -0.78
N SER A 62 8.43 11.49 -1.97
CA SER A 62 8.06 12.49 -2.99
C SER A 62 8.12 13.94 -2.50
N ARG A 63 9.08 14.25 -1.61
CA ARG A 63 9.30 15.59 -1.06
C ARG A 63 10.52 16.25 -1.70
N ASP A 64 10.35 17.43 -2.28
CA ASP A 64 11.43 18.30 -2.74
C ASP A 64 11.71 19.48 -1.80
N ASP A 65 10.77 19.75 -0.90
CA ASP A 65 10.74 20.84 0.09
C ASP A 65 11.43 20.49 1.42
N VAL A 66 11.96 19.28 1.57
CA VAL A 66 12.85 18.89 2.68
C VAL A 66 14.13 18.27 2.13
N THR A 67 15.19 18.28 2.95
CA THR A 67 16.42 17.54 2.69
C THR A 67 16.46 16.33 3.59
N LEU A 68 16.62 15.13 3.02
CA LEU A 68 16.66 13.87 3.76
C LEU A 68 18.08 13.31 3.73
N VAL A 69 18.69 13.17 4.90
CA VAL A 69 20.04 12.61 5.03
C VAL A 69 20.08 11.55 6.11
N HIS A 70 21.00 10.61 5.98
CA HIS A 70 21.30 9.67 7.06
C HIS A 70 22.80 9.58 7.30
N SER A 71 23.16 9.25 8.53
CA SER A 71 24.54 8.98 8.92
C SER A 71 24.59 7.74 9.81
N THR A 72 25.76 7.11 9.83
CA THR A 72 26.06 5.94 10.66
C THR A 72 27.26 6.28 11.53
N SER A 73 27.21 5.95 12.82
CA SER A 73 28.31 6.18 13.75
C SER A 73 28.35 5.13 14.86
N SER A 74 29.54 4.79 15.33
CA SER A 74 29.75 3.96 16.53
C SER A 74 29.23 4.61 17.82
N ASP A 75 29.11 5.94 17.84
CA ASP A 75 28.65 6.71 19.00
C ASP A 75 27.11 6.76 19.13
N VAL A 76 26.39 6.26 18.11
CA VAL A 76 24.93 6.21 18.10
C VAL A 76 24.48 4.85 18.61
N GLU A 77 23.91 4.79 19.82
CA GLU A 77 23.34 3.54 20.35
C GLU A 77 21.90 3.29 19.89
N THR A 78 21.10 4.35 19.80
CA THR A 78 19.67 4.29 19.47
C THR A 78 19.41 5.14 18.23
N PRO A 79 18.71 4.62 17.21
CA PRO A 79 18.41 5.39 16.03
C PRO A 79 17.47 6.54 16.37
N SER A 80 17.64 7.68 15.69
CA SER A 80 16.82 8.88 15.91
C SER A 80 16.67 9.69 14.62
N PHE A 81 15.61 10.48 14.56
CA PHE A 81 15.49 11.58 13.61
C PHE A 81 15.78 12.89 14.32
N THR A 82 16.60 13.73 13.71
CA THR A 82 16.79 15.12 14.11
C THR A 82 16.38 16.03 12.97
N VAL A 83 15.50 16.99 13.24
CA VAL A 83 15.07 18.00 12.29
C VAL A 83 15.82 19.29 12.57
N PHE A 84 16.56 19.77 11.58
CA PHE A 84 17.15 21.09 11.57
C PHE A 84 16.30 22.03 10.73
N LYS A 85 16.04 23.23 11.22
CA LYS A 85 15.24 24.25 10.54
C LYS A 85 15.76 25.63 10.92
N ALA A 86 15.89 26.50 9.92
CA ALA A 86 16.32 27.89 10.11
C ALA A 86 17.67 28.04 10.85
N GLY A 87 18.62 27.11 10.60
CA GLY A 87 19.97 27.21 11.17
C GLY A 87 20.14 26.56 12.55
N THR A 88 19.10 25.93 13.09
CA THR A 88 19.10 25.35 14.45
C THR A 88 18.48 23.96 14.48
N GLU A 89 18.84 23.16 15.48
CA GLU A 89 18.10 21.95 15.82
C GLU A 89 16.71 22.33 16.34
N ALA A 90 15.67 21.83 15.68
CA ALA A 90 14.28 22.16 15.99
C ALA A 90 13.56 21.05 16.76
N ALA A 91 13.85 19.79 16.42
CA ALA A 91 13.29 18.63 17.12
C ALA A 91 14.16 17.39 16.97
N THR A 92 14.23 16.56 18.01
CA THR A 92 14.78 15.21 17.95
C THR A 92 13.72 14.18 18.37
N LEU A 93 13.69 13.05 17.67
CA LEU A 93 12.67 12.00 17.78
C LEU A 93 13.34 10.62 17.83
N THR A 94 12.90 9.78 18.75
CA THR A 94 13.30 8.37 18.87
C THR A 94 12.08 7.47 18.69
N THR A 95 12.14 6.23 19.19
CA THR A 95 10.98 5.32 19.27
C THR A 95 10.06 5.61 20.46
N GLU A 96 10.36 6.63 21.29
CA GLU A 96 9.53 7.04 22.42
C GLU A 96 8.24 7.75 21.99
N GLY A 97 7.17 7.53 22.75
CA GLY A 97 5.83 8.07 22.49
C GLY A 97 5.00 7.25 21.50
N SER A 98 3.72 7.60 21.38
CA SER A 98 2.81 6.99 20.40
C SER A 98 3.21 7.36 18.97
N LEU A 99 2.84 6.52 17.99
CA LEU A 99 3.08 6.83 16.58
C LEU A 99 2.44 8.17 16.17
N LYS A 100 1.24 8.48 16.67
CA LYS A 100 0.56 9.76 16.40
C LYS A 100 1.38 10.96 16.88
N GLU A 101 1.88 10.91 18.12
CA GLU A 101 2.73 11.99 18.66
C GLU A 101 4.00 12.16 17.83
N ARG A 102 4.62 11.04 17.41
CA ARG A 102 5.82 11.06 16.59
C ARG A 102 5.59 11.69 15.22
N VAL A 103 4.48 11.35 14.56
CA VAL A 103 4.07 11.96 13.28
C VAL A 103 3.83 13.45 13.45
N LEU A 104 2.99 13.86 14.42
CA LEU A 104 2.65 15.27 14.63
C LEU A 104 3.89 16.11 14.97
N LYS A 105 4.83 15.57 15.74
CA LYS A 105 6.10 16.24 16.05
C LYS A 105 6.95 16.49 14.81
N LEU A 106 7.00 15.55 13.87
CA LEU A 106 7.70 15.76 12.60
C LEU A 106 6.97 16.76 11.71
N VAL A 107 5.65 16.59 11.54
CA VAL A 107 4.80 17.45 10.71
C VAL A 107 4.84 18.90 11.16
N ASP A 108 4.89 19.18 12.47
CA ASP A 108 5.05 20.54 12.99
C ASP A 108 6.34 21.23 12.47
N GLN A 109 7.39 20.44 12.23
CA GLN A 109 8.66 20.95 11.74
C GLN A 109 8.74 20.99 10.21
N ILE A 110 8.26 19.95 9.54
CA ILE A 110 8.48 19.76 8.10
C ILE A 110 7.21 19.88 7.25
N GLY A 111 6.03 20.02 7.85
CA GLY A 111 4.75 20.03 7.14
C GLY A 111 4.29 18.65 6.68
N TRP A 112 3.03 18.58 6.23
CA TRP A 112 2.40 17.37 5.73
C TRP A 112 3.02 16.88 4.41
N SER A 113 2.98 15.56 4.20
CA SER A 113 3.47 14.91 2.99
C SER A 113 2.37 14.84 1.93
N PRO A 114 2.69 14.82 0.62
CA PRO A 114 1.71 14.51 -0.43
C PRO A 114 0.95 13.20 -0.18
N ASP A 115 1.59 12.21 0.45
CA ASP A 115 0.96 10.92 0.78
C ASP A 115 -0.05 11.03 1.94
N CYS A 116 0.13 11.98 2.86
CA CYS A 116 -0.75 12.25 3.99
C CYS A 116 -0.87 13.77 4.14
N PRO A 117 -1.76 14.42 3.37
CA PRO A 117 -1.75 15.87 3.22
C PRO A 117 -2.33 16.61 4.45
N SER A 118 -2.98 15.89 5.37
CA SER A 118 -3.57 16.48 6.56
C SER A 118 -3.74 15.47 7.70
N GLU A 119 -4.13 15.96 8.89
CA GLU A 119 -4.43 15.09 10.04
C GLU A 119 -5.65 14.19 9.78
N THR A 120 -6.61 14.60 8.94
CA THR A 120 -7.78 13.78 8.64
C THR A 120 -7.41 12.49 7.92
N ASP A 121 -6.31 12.49 7.17
CA ASP A 121 -5.80 11.34 6.41
C ASP A 121 -4.88 10.44 7.24
N LEU A 122 -4.49 10.91 8.44
CA LEU A 122 -3.48 10.26 9.27
C LEU A 122 -3.91 8.89 9.77
N HIS A 123 -5.21 8.65 9.95
CA HIS A 123 -5.74 7.40 10.51
C HIS A 123 -5.28 6.15 9.73
N ASN A 124 -5.09 6.25 8.42
CA ASN A 124 -4.57 5.15 7.59
C ASN A 124 -3.13 4.74 7.92
N TYR A 125 -2.34 5.68 8.41
CA TYR A 125 -0.92 5.50 8.70
C TYR A 125 -0.66 5.14 10.17
N LEU A 126 -1.63 5.40 11.06
CA LEU A 126 -1.52 5.06 12.48
C LEU A 126 -1.76 3.59 12.78
N SER A 127 -2.49 2.91 11.90
CA SER A 127 -2.82 1.48 12.03
C SER A 127 -2.39 0.70 10.79
N PRO A 128 -1.10 0.68 10.43
CA PRO A 128 -0.65 0.03 9.20
C PRO A 128 -0.94 -1.47 9.24
N ILE A 129 -1.35 -2.03 8.10
CA ILE A 129 -1.39 -3.48 7.92
C ILE A 129 0.03 -4.05 8.06
N ASN A 130 0.15 -5.24 8.66
CA ASN A 130 1.44 -5.92 8.73
C ASN A 130 1.79 -6.51 7.36
N VAL A 131 2.39 -5.68 6.50
CA VAL A 131 2.72 -6.04 5.11
C VAL A 131 3.63 -7.28 5.04
N ASP A 132 4.59 -7.41 5.94
CA ASP A 132 5.52 -8.54 5.91
C ASP A 132 4.79 -9.86 6.19
N GLU A 133 3.92 -9.88 7.21
CA GLU A 133 3.08 -11.03 7.55
C GLU A 133 2.06 -11.35 6.44
N LEU A 134 1.40 -10.33 5.90
CA LEU A 134 0.47 -10.49 4.77
C LEU A 134 1.15 -11.17 3.57
N LEU A 135 2.34 -10.68 3.16
CA LEU A 135 3.05 -11.23 2.01
C LEU A 135 3.64 -12.62 2.28
N ASP A 136 4.10 -12.86 3.52
CA ASP A 136 4.55 -14.18 3.97
C ASP A 136 3.38 -15.19 3.90
N ASP A 137 2.20 -14.83 4.39
CA ASP A 137 1.01 -15.67 4.37
C ASP A 137 0.50 -15.92 2.95
N VAL A 138 0.45 -14.88 2.11
CA VAL A 138 0.08 -15.04 0.68
C VAL A 138 1.04 -16.05 0.02
N SER A 139 2.34 -15.92 0.25
CA SER A 139 3.36 -16.83 -0.31
C SER A 139 3.25 -18.24 0.28
N ALA A 140 2.96 -18.36 1.57
CA ALA A 140 2.82 -19.63 2.27
C ALA A 140 1.61 -20.41 1.75
N PHE A 141 0.45 -19.78 1.63
CA PHE A 141 -0.82 -20.41 1.25
C PHE A 141 -1.08 -20.49 -0.26
N THR A 142 -0.20 -19.93 -1.08
CA THR A 142 -0.22 -20.07 -2.55
C THR A 142 1.02 -20.85 -3.01
N ALA A 143 2.11 -20.15 -3.35
CA ALA A 143 3.31 -20.70 -3.95
C ALA A 143 3.93 -21.85 -3.14
N SER A 144 4.01 -21.74 -1.81
CA SER A 144 4.74 -22.71 -0.97
C SER A 144 4.01 -24.04 -0.79
N THR A 145 2.68 -24.06 -0.91
CA THR A 145 1.89 -25.31 -0.88
C THR A 145 1.97 -26.09 -2.19
N GLY A 146 2.44 -25.45 -3.27
CA GLY A 146 2.31 -25.97 -4.63
C GLY A 146 0.89 -25.92 -5.19
N GLN A 147 -0.06 -25.28 -4.51
CA GLN A 147 -1.40 -25.02 -5.05
C GLN A 147 -1.30 -24.07 -6.26
N ARG A 148 -1.92 -24.48 -7.37
CA ARG A 148 -1.93 -23.73 -8.64
C ARG A 148 -3.32 -23.28 -9.07
N ASP A 149 -4.40 -23.79 -8.47
CA ASP A 149 -5.74 -23.38 -8.83
C ASP A 149 -6.01 -21.92 -8.44
N TYR A 150 -6.31 -21.08 -9.44
CA TYR A 150 -6.49 -19.64 -9.25
C TYR A 150 -7.71 -19.29 -8.38
N VAL A 151 -8.74 -20.15 -8.34
CA VAL A 151 -9.92 -19.92 -7.48
C VAL A 151 -9.56 -20.23 -6.03
N ALA A 152 -8.89 -21.35 -5.76
CA ALA A 152 -8.41 -21.68 -4.42
C ALA A 152 -7.43 -20.62 -3.88
N ASN A 153 -6.48 -20.18 -4.71
CA ASN A 153 -5.54 -19.12 -4.35
C ASN A 153 -6.26 -17.79 -4.10
N ALA A 154 -7.18 -17.38 -4.98
CA ALA A 154 -7.98 -16.16 -4.78
C ALA A 154 -8.82 -16.22 -3.49
N ALA A 155 -9.36 -17.39 -3.14
CA ALA A 155 -10.10 -17.57 -1.89
C ALA A 155 -9.21 -17.39 -0.65
N ASN A 156 -8.05 -18.06 -0.62
CA ASN A 156 -7.09 -17.91 0.48
C ASN A 156 -6.61 -16.46 0.59
N VAL A 157 -6.24 -15.83 -0.54
CA VAL A 157 -5.76 -14.45 -0.55
C VAL A 157 -6.87 -13.49 -0.07
N SER A 158 -8.12 -13.65 -0.51
CA SER A 158 -9.24 -12.83 0.00
C SER A 158 -9.36 -12.91 1.52
N SER A 159 -9.23 -14.12 2.08
CA SER A 159 -9.25 -14.34 3.53
C SER A 159 -8.07 -13.69 4.24
N ILE A 160 -6.86 -13.82 3.70
CA ILE A 160 -5.64 -13.22 4.26
C ILE A 160 -5.75 -11.69 4.28
N ILE A 161 -6.20 -11.08 3.18
CA ILE A 161 -6.41 -9.63 3.09
C ILE A 161 -7.43 -9.17 4.14
N TRP A 162 -8.59 -9.84 4.21
CA TRP A 162 -9.63 -9.48 5.18
C TRP A 162 -9.12 -9.49 6.62
N ASN A 163 -8.40 -10.55 7.01
CA ASN A 163 -7.87 -10.66 8.38
C ASN A 163 -6.77 -9.63 8.65
N ALA A 164 -5.92 -9.30 7.69
CA ALA A 164 -4.91 -8.26 7.88
C ALA A 164 -5.52 -6.88 8.18
N PHE A 165 -6.65 -6.52 7.56
CA PHE A 165 -7.38 -5.30 7.91
C PHE A 165 -8.05 -5.39 9.27
N VAL A 166 -8.67 -6.53 9.60
CA VAL A 166 -9.30 -6.76 10.92
C VAL A 166 -8.29 -6.66 12.04
N GLU A 167 -7.13 -7.29 11.91
CA GLU A 167 -6.05 -7.27 12.91
C GLU A 167 -5.41 -5.89 13.06
N ALA A 168 -5.33 -5.13 11.97
CA ALA A 168 -4.93 -3.73 12.00
C ALA A 168 -6.02 -2.80 12.56
N GLU A 169 -7.20 -3.31 12.93
CA GLU A 169 -8.37 -2.51 13.33
C GLU A 169 -8.77 -1.46 12.28
N ARG A 170 -8.51 -1.75 11.01
CA ARG A 170 -8.88 -0.88 9.89
C ARG A 170 -10.21 -1.32 9.27
N PRO A 171 -11.12 -0.38 9.01
CA PRO A 171 -12.39 -0.72 8.42
C PRO A 171 -12.20 -1.18 6.98
N ILE A 172 -12.82 -2.31 6.66
CA ILE A 172 -12.98 -2.85 5.31
C ILE A 172 -14.35 -3.52 5.28
N ASN A 173 -15.11 -3.34 4.20
CA ASN A 173 -16.43 -3.97 4.04
C ASN A 173 -16.47 -4.99 2.91
N TRP A 174 -15.46 -5.00 2.04
CA TRP A 174 -15.29 -6.00 1.01
C TRP A 174 -13.83 -6.20 0.63
N ALA A 175 -13.42 -7.45 0.41
CA ALA A 175 -12.10 -7.79 -0.13
C ALA A 175 -12.18 -9.04 -0.99
N GLY A 176 -11.80 -8.96 -2.26
CA GLY A 176 -11.93 -10.12 -3.15
C GLY A 176 -11.47 -9.87 -4.57
N PHE A 177 -12.00 -10.69 -5.47
CA PHE A 177 -11.55 -10.74 -6.85
C PHE A 177 -12.69 -10.58 -7.86
N TYR A 178 -12.38 -9.94 -8.98
CA TYR A 178 -13.12 -10.08 -10.23
C TYR A 178 -12.22 -10.64 -11.33
N PHE A 179 -12.74 -11.60 -12.07
CA PHE A 179 -12.04 -12.28 -13.16
C PHE A 179 -12.42 -11.69 -14.51
N VAL A 180 -11.41 -11.37 -15.33
CA VAL A 180 -11.64 -10.88 -16.71
C VAL A 180 -11.84 -12.08 -17.62
N ARG A 181 -13.05 -12.26 -18.15
CA ARG A 181 -13.39 -13.38 -19.03
C ARG A 181 -13.87 -12.91 -20.41
N PRO A 182 -13.57 -13.65 -21.48
CA PRO A 182 -14.17 -13.40 -22.80
C PRO A 182 -15.68 -13.58 -22.73
N LEU A 183 -16.42 -12.80 -23.52
CA LEU A 183 -17.85 -12.91 -23.64
C LEU A 183 -18.21 -13.72 -24.90
N ALA A 184 -18.96 -14.81 -24.76
CA ALA A 184 -19.33 -15.69 -25.87
C ALA A 184 -20.41 -15.09 -26.79
N ASN A 185 -21.29 -14.26 -26.22
CA ASN A 185 -22.45 -13.68 -26.88
C ASN A 185 -22.58 -12.17 -26.59
N PRO A 186 -21.58 -11.34 -26.97
CA PRO A 186 -21.64 -9.90 -26.75
C PRO A 186 -22.83 -9.28 -27.48
N LYS A 187 -23.58 -8.42 -26.78
CA LYS A 187 -24.55 -7.52 -27.43
C LYS A 187 -23.79 -6.39 -28.10
N GLU A 188 -24.45 -5.66 -29.01
CA GLU A 188 -23.83 -4.55 -29.76
C GLU A 188 -23.21 -3.48 -28.85
N THR A 189 -23.76 -3.29 -27.65
CA THR A 189 -23.29 -2.32 -26.64
C THR A 189 -22.26 -2.89 -25.66
N ASP A 190 -21.93 -4.18 -25.74
CA ASP A 190 -21.04 -4.84 -24.80
C ASP A 190 -19.60 -4.87 -25.33
N HIS A 191 -18.65 -4.78 -24.40
CA HIS A 191 -17.27 -5.14 -24.69
C HIS A 191 -17.14 -6.65 -24.93
N SER A 192 -16.08 -7.09 -25.63
CA SER A 192 -15.79 -8.52 -25.86
C SER A 192 -15.36 -9.28 -24.59
N GLN A 193 -15.19 -8.57 -23.48
CA GLN A 193 -14.85 -9.12 -22.17
C GLN A 193 -15.86 -8.67 -21.13
N ILE A 194 -15.93 -9.42 -20.04
CA ILE A 194 -16.77 -9.15 -18.87
C ILE A 194 -15.97 -9.45 -17.60
N LEU A 195 -16.30 -8.74 -16.52
CA LEU A 195 -15.76 -9.02 -15.20
C LEU A 195 -16.74 -9.93 -14.45
N ILE A 196 -16.27 -11.09 -14.01
CA ILE A 196 -17.07 -12.09 -13.30
C ILE A 196 -16.58 -12.16 -11.86
N LEU A 197 -17.51 -12.14 -10.91
CA LEU A 197 -17.20 -12.24 -9.49
C LEU A 197 -16.41 -13.53 -9.18
N GLY A 198 -15.25 -13.36 -8.54
CA GLY A 198 -14.42 -14.42 -7.98
C GLY A 198 -14.65 -14.60 -6.47
N PRO A 199 -13.76 -15.33 -5.78
CA PRO A 199 -13.79 -15.43 -4.32
C PRO A 199 -13.64 -14.07 -3.65
N PHE A 200 -14.31 -13.89 -2.51
CA PHE A 200 -14.29 -12.65 -1.73
C PHE A 200 -14.69 -12.89 -0.28
N MET A 201 -14.42 -11.88 0.56
CA MET A 201 -14.89 -11.73 1.93
C MET A 201 -15.72 -10.44 2.00
N GLY A 202 -16.94 -10.50 2.54
CA GLY A 202 -17.83 -9.35 2.64
C GLY A 202 -19.30 -9.69 2.36
N LYS A 203 -20.12 -8.66 2.12
CA LYS A 203 -21.51 -8.83 1.70
C LYS A 203 -21.60 -9.34 0.25
N PRO A 204 -22.74 -9.95 -0.16
CA PRO A 204 -22.98 -10.31 -1.55
C PRO A 204 -22.75 -9.13 -2.51
N ALA A 205 -22.01 -9.37 -3.59
CA ALA A 205 -21.61 -8.35 -4.56
C ALA A 205 -22.22 -8.59 -5.95
N CYS A 206 -21.96 -7.67 -6.87
CA CYS A 206 -22.39 -7.77 -8.25
C CYS A 206 -21.75 -9.00 -8.91
N SER A 207 -22.54 -10.00 -9.31
CA SER A 207 -21.98 -11.22 -9.93
C SER A 207 -21.28 -10.98 -11.27
N ARG A 208 -21.62 -9.87 -11.94
CA ARG A 208 -21.15 -9.49 -13.28
C ARG A 208 -21.00 -7.97 -13.34
N ILE A 209 -19.86 -7.51 -13.83
CA ILE A 209 -19.62 -6.09 -14.11
C ILE A 209 -19.26 -5.96 -15.61
N ARG A 210 -19.93 -5.03 -16.30
CA ARG A 210 -19.57 -4.70 -17.69
C ARG A 210 -18.17 -4.10 -17.70
N PHE A 211 -17.34 -4.52 -18.64
CA PHE A 211 -15.94 -4.10 -18.72
C PHE A 211 -15.75 -2.58 -18.77
N GLU A 212 -16.73 -1.85 -19.32
CA GLU A 212 -16.72 -0.39 -19.42
C GLU A 212 -17.13 0.35 -18.14
N SER A 213 -17.59 -0.35 -17.10
CA SER A 213 -18.30 0.27 -15.98
C SER A 213 -17.57 0.16 -14.64
N GLY A 214 -17.75 1.18 -13.79
CA GLY A 214 -17.20 1.21 -12.43
C GLY A 214 -15.68 1.33 -12.35
N VAL A 215 -15.19 1.38 -11.11
CA VAL A 215 -13.76 1.48 -10.78
C VAL A 215 -13.03 0.21 -11.22
N CYS A 216 -13.61 -0.96 -10.96
CA CYS A 216 -13.15 -2.25 -11.49
C CYS A 216 -12.94 -2.24 -13.03
N GLY A 217 -13.93 -1.78 -13.78
CA GLY A 217 -13.81 -1.66 -15.23
C GLY A 217 -12.72 -0.66 -15.64
N ALA A 218 -12.64 0.48 -14.96
CA ALA A 218 -11.59 1.47 -15.23
C ALA A 218 -10.19 0.88 -15.04
N SER A 219 -9.94 0.18 -13.92
CA SER A 219 -8.69 -0.52 -13.65
C SER A 219 -8.32 -1.52 -14.76
N ALA A 220 -9.30 -2.31 -15.21
CA ALA A 220 -9.09 -3.27 -16.29
C ALA A 220 -8.73 -2.61 -17.63
N ARG A 221 -9.36 -1.48 -17.98
CA ARG A 221 -9.13 -0.77 -19.24
C ARG A 221 -7.84 0.04 -19.25
N THR A 222 -7.54 0.75 -18.16
CA THR A 222 -6.33 1.57 -18.06
C THR A 222 -5.10 0.73 -17.76
N LYS A 223 -5.27 -0.55 -17.38
CA LYS A 223 -4.20 -1.43 -16.91
C LYS A 223 -3.41 -0.76 -15.76
N SER A 224 -4.11 -0.07 -14.86
CA SER A 224 -3.51 0.68 -13.76
C SER A 224 -4.34 0.57 -12.49
N VAL A 225 -3.66 0.68 -11.35
CA VAL A 225 -4.34 0.77 -10.05
C VAL A 225 -5.32 1.95 -10.04
N GLN A 226 -6.48 1.74 -9.43
CA GLN A 226 -7.44 2.79 -9.10
C GLN A 226 -7.55 2.86 -7.58
N ARG A 227 -7.05 3.95 -6.98
CA ARG A 227 -7.18 4.22 -5.54
C ARG A 227 -8.09 5.41 -5.36
N ILE A 228 -9.36 5.14 -5.11
CA ILE A 228 -10.44 6.13 -5.11
C ILE A 228 -10.70 6.57 -3.68
N THR A 229 -10.48 7.85 -3.39
CA THR A 229 -10.65 8.42 -2.05
C THR A 229 -12.11 8.65 -1.68
N ASP A 230 -12.96 8.91 -2.67
CA ASP A 230 -14.41 9.06 -2.51
C ASP A 230 -15.11 8.42 -3.73
N VAL A 231 -15.76 7.28 -3.53
CA VAL A 231 -16.43 6.57 -4.62
C VAL A 231 -17.61 7.35 -5.20
N HIS A 232 -18.18 8.28 -4.44
CA HIS A 232 -19.28 9.13 -4.93
C HIS A 232 -18.81 10.22 -5.89
N GLU A 233 -17.51 10.55 -5.87
CA GLU A 233 -16.90 11.47 -6.83
C GLU A 233 -16.45 10.76 -8.13
N PHE A 234 -16.43 9.41 -8.15
CA PHE A 234 -16.01 8.64 -9.32
C PHE A 234 -17.11 8.55 -10.39
N PRO A 235 -16.90 9.07 -11.62
CA PRO A 235 -17.90 9.01 -12.67
C PRO A 235 -18.24 7.58 -13.08
N GLY A 236 -19.51 7.21 -13.00
CA GLY A 236 -19.97 5.86 -13.38
C GLY A 236 -19.66 4.78 -12.35
N HIS A 237 -19.48 5.16 -11.08
CA HIS A 237 -19.38 4.22 -9.96
C HIS A 237 -20.57 3.26 -9.92
N ILE A 238 -20.27 1.96 -9.71
CA ILE A 238 -21.26 0.90 -9.49
C ILE A 238 -21.16 0.49 -8.03
N ALA A 239 -22.06 0.98 -7.18
CA ALA A 239 -22.11 0.58 -5.79
C ALA A 239 -22.73 -0.82 -5.66
N CYS A 240 -21.93 -1.83 -5.31
CA CYS A 240 -22.43 -3.16 -4.96
C CYS A 240 -22.78 -3.26 -3.47
N ASP A 241 -22.03 -2.59 -2.58
CA ASP A 241 -22.41 -2.29 -1.19
C ASP A 241 -22.63 -0.79 -1.02
N GLY A 242 -23.83 -0.38 -0.58
CA GLY A 242 -24.15 1.03 -0.37
C GLY A 242 -23.41 1.67 0.81
N ALA A 243 -22.65 0.89 1.57
CA ALA A 243 -21.80 1.39 2.66
C ALA A 243 -20.40 1.81 2.20
N SER A 244 -19.95 1.45 1.00
CA SER A 244 -18.60 1.77 0.52
C SER A 244 -18.46 3.28 0.25
N GLU A 245 -17.40 3.87 0.77
CA GLU A 245 -17.05 5.29 0.64
C GLU A 245 -15.69 5.49 -0.06
N SER A 246 -14.80 4.49 -0.04
CA SER A 246 -13.56 4.47 -0.84
C SER A 246 -13.29 3.06 -1.38
N GLU A 247 -12.50 2.97 -2.47
CA GLU A 247 -12.24 1.71 -3.19
C GLU A 247 -10.79 1.65 -3.67
N LEU A 248 -10.15 0.49 -3.56
CA LEU A 248 -8.83 0.21 -4.12
C LEU A 248 -8.92 -1.01 -5.04
N VAL A 249 -8.72 -0.78 -6.35
CA VAL A 249 -8.69 -1.84 -7.35
C VAL A 249 -7.30 -1.98 -7.97
N VAL A 250 -6.73 -3.18 -7.86
CA VAL A 250 -5.40 -3.52 -8.38
C VAL A 250 -5.50 -4.58 -9.48
N PRO A 251 -5.00 -4.32 -10.70
CA PRO A 251 -5.02 -5.32 -11.76
C PRO A 251 -3.99 -6.43 -11.53
N VAL A 252 -4.42 -7.67 -11.74
CA VAL A 252 -3.57 -8.86 -11.79
C VAL A 252 -3.22 -9.13 -13.25
N PHE A 253 -1.93 -9.11 -13.58
CA PHE A 253 -1.43 -9.30 -14.94
C PHE A 253 -1.03 -10.75 -15.20
N SER A 254 -1.34 -11.26 -16.39
CA SER A 254 -0.76 -12.50 -16.90
C SER A 254 0.73 -12.32 -17.23
N LYS A 255 1.42 -13.44 -17.48
CA LYS A 255 2.81 -13.43 -17.99
C LYS A 255 2.95 -12.69 -19.32
N GLN A 256 1.85 -12.51 -20.06
CA GLN A 256 1.80 -11.81 -21.34
C GLN A 256 1.44 -10.31 -21.18
N GLY A 257 1.23 -9.82 -19.95
CA GLY A 257 0.89 -8.42 -19.68
C GLY A 257 -0.60 -8.08 -19.88
N GLU A 258 -1.48 -9.08 -19.92
CA GLU A 258 -2.92 -8.86 -20.00
C GLU A 258 -3.58 -8.91 -18.61
N VAL A 259 -4.57 -8.07 -18.38
CA VAL A 259 -5.32 -8.08 -17.12
C VAL A 259 -6.24 -9.30 -17.11
N ILE A 260 -6.02 -10.20 -16.16
CA ILE A 260 -6.74 -11.48 -16.03
C ILE A 260 -7.65 -11.53 -14.80
N ALA A 261 -7.32 -10.73 -13.79
CA ALA A 261 -8.15 -10.53 -12.62
C ALA A 261 -7.93 -9.12 -12.06
N LEU A 262 -8.78 -8.74 -11.13
CA LEU A 262 -8.72 -7.52 -10.33
C LEU A 262 -8.79 -7.96 -8.87
N ILE A 263 -7.89 -7.45 -8.04
CA ILE A 263 -8.10 -7.40 -6.58
C ILE A 263 -8.93 -6.15 -6.34
N ASP A 264 -10.06 -6.29 -5.66
CA ASP A 264 -10.98 -5.21 -5.36
C ASP A 264 -11.23 -5.16 -3.85
N LEU A 265 -11.09 -3.97 -3.27
CA LEU A 265 -11.16 -3.71 -1.83
C LEU A 265 -12.04 -2.48 -1.59
N ASP A 266 -13.11 -2.66 -0.83
CA ASP A 266 -14.02 -1.59 -0.43
C ASP A 266 -13.81 -1.20 1.04
N CYS A 267 -13.89 0.09 1.33
CA CYS A 267 -13.87 0.61 2.68
C CYS A 267 -15.09 1.50 2.97
N PRO A 268 -15.73 1.37 4.16
CA PRO A 268 -16.89 2.18 4.53
C PRO A 268 -16.51 3.58 5.02
N GLN A 269 -15.26 3.99 4.84
CA GLN A 269 -14.75 5.32 5.14
C GLN A 269 -14.11 5.91 3.89
N LYS A 270 -14.22 7.22 3.73
CA LYS A 270 -13.49 7.95 2.68
C LYS A 270 -12.00 7.85 2.93
N ASN A 271 -11.23 7.86 1.84
CA ASN A 271 -9.78 7.77 1.84
C ASN A 271 -9.26 6.57 2.66
N GLY A 272 -9.92 5.42 2.61
CA GLY A 272 -9.61 4.27 3.45
C GLY A 272 -8.34 3.51 3.07
N PHE A 273 -7.68 3.88 1.96
CA PHE A 273 -6.49 3.21 1.44
C PHE A 273 -5.36 4.22 1.15
N SER A 274 -4.18 3.92 1.68
CA SER A 274 -2.95 4.69 1.51
C SER A 274 -2.16 4.26 0.28
N VAL A 275 -1.13 5.05 -0.06
CA VAL A 275 -0.14 4.68 -1.09
C VAL A 275 0.63 3.40 -0.70
N GLU A 276 0.81 3.13 0.59
CA GLU A 276 1.48 1.89 1.04
C GLU A 276 0.57 0.67 0.84
N ASP A 277 -0.74 0.81 1.04
CA ASP A 277 -1.71 -0.25 0.74
C ASP A 277 -1.68 -0.57 -0.76
N GLU A 278 -1.74 0.45 -1.62
CA GLU A 278 -1.62 0.30 -3.07
C GLU A 278 -0.37 -0.51 -3.46
N ARG A 279 0.81 -0.15 -2.94
CA ARG A 279 2.05 -0.88 -3.23
C ARG A 279 2.01 -2.32 -2.72
N THR A 280 1.45 -2.52 -1.54
CA THR A 280 1.30 -3.85 -0.93
C THR A 280 0.44 -4.73 -1.81
N PHE A 281 -0.71 -4.24 -2.26
CA PHE A 281 -1.62 -5.05 -3.08
C PHE A 281 -1.15 -5.22 -4.53
N VAL A 282 -0.32 -4.33 -5.06
CA VAL A 282 0.44 -4.59 -6.30
C VAL A 282 1.37 -5.80 -6.15
N GLU A 283 2.03 -5.93 -5.00
CA GLU A 283 2.89 -7.10 -4.73
C GLU A 283 2.06 -8.37 -4.52
N VAL A 284 0.93 -8.29 -3.81
CA VAL A 284 -0.02 -9.42 -3.70
C VAL A 284 -0.52 -9.87 -5.08
N ALA A 285 -0.85 -8.92 -5.96
CA ALA A 285 -1.27 -9.21 -7.34
C ALA A 285 -0.16 -9.92 -8.14
N ARG A 286 1.10 -9.52 -7.95
CA ARG A 286 2.26 -10.20 -8.56
C ARG A 286 2.39 -11.63 -8.05
N LEU A 287 2.35 -11.83 -6.73
CA LEU A 287 2.50 -13.14 -6.10
C LEU A 287 1.41 -14.11 -6.54
N ILE A 288 0.13 -13.71 -6.52
CA ILE A 288 -0.97 -14.59 -6.93
C ILE A 288 -0.92 -14.90 -8.43
N SER A 289 -0.48 -13.94 -9.27
CA SER A 289 -0.29 -14.17 -10.70
C SER A 289 0.73 -15.29 -10.94
N GLU A 290 1.89 -15.21 -10.28
CA GLU A 290 2.97 -16.20 -10.43
C GLU A 290 2.60 -17.56 -9.82
N ALA A 291 1.88 -17.55 -8.69
CA ALA A 291 1.51 -18.74 -7.94
C ALA A 291 0.35 -19.55 -8.56
N SER A 292 -0.38 -19.00 -9.54
CA SER A 292 -1.60 -19.63 -10.06
C SER A 292 -1.52 -19.96 -11.56
N ASP A 293 -2.31 -20.96 -11.96
CA ASP A 293 -2.55 -21.35 -13.35
C ASP A 293 -3.90 -20.75 -13.79
N TRP A 294 -3.83 -19.89 -14.81
CA TRP A 294 -4.95 -19.04 -15.21
C TRP A 294 -5.63 -19.50 -16.51
N ASP A 295 -5.25 -20.64 -17.07
CA ASP A 295 -5.70 -21.07 -18.41
C ASP A 295 -7.24 -21.10 -18.54
N ASN A 296 -7.92 -21.50 -17.47
CA ASN A 296 -9.38 -21.57 -17.42
C ASN A 296 -10.08 -20.20 -17.43
N ILE A 297 -9.37 -19.10 -17.17
CA ILE A 297 -9.93 -17.74 -17.25
C ILE A 297 -10.38 -17.40 -18.67
N ASN A 298 -9.75 -18.02 -19.66
CA ASN A 298 -10.03 -17.83 -21.08
C ASN A 298 -11.31 -18.57 -21.54
N LEU A 299 -11.90 -19.41 -20.70
CA LEU A 299 -13.19 -20.02 -21.01
C LEU A 299 -14.23 -18.90 -21.15
N PRO A 300 -14.92 -18.76 -22.30
CA PRO A 300 -15.90 -17.70 -22.48
C PRO A 300 -17.07 -17.81 -21.50
N TYR A 301 -17.60 -16.66 -21.08
CA TYR A 301 -18.84 -16.56 -20.34
C TYR A 301 -20.00 -16.27 -21.30
N THR A 302 -21.09 -17.03 -21.17
CA THR A 302 -22.33 -16.78 -21.91
C THR A 302 -23.28 -16.00 -21.01
N GLN A 303 -23.64 -14.78 -21.39
CA GLN A 303 -24.66 -14.01 -20.70
C GLN A 303 -26.04 -14.67 -20.85
N PRO A 304 -26.92 -14.57 -19.83
CA PRO A 304 -28.30 -15.03 -19.92
C PRO A 304 -29.13 -14.26 -20.95
#